data_AF-A0A1X7K2J4-F1
#
_entry.id   AF-A0A1X7K2J4-F1
#
_cell.length_a   1.000
_cell.length_b   1.000
_cell.length_c   1.000
_cell.angle_alpha   90.00
_cell.angle_beta   90.00
_cell.angle_gamma   90.00
#
_symmetry.space_group_name_H-M   'P 1'
#
loop_
_entity.id
_entity.type
_entity.pdbx_description
1 polymer ?
#
loop_
_entity_poly.entity_id
_entity_poly.type
_entity_poly.pdbx_seq_one_letter_code
_entity_poly.pdbx_strand_id
1 'polypeptide(L)'
;MKRKLMLMVLLICVISTGCMNKNDVQLFETKEEAISNFIEEEEAIHKGSIIEIDLNDHEAVLLFKQMNTAYYLGVTTEVNNQYTTNRLSPGVDIGNTTGAMWEFKTDNENEYTIKITKQKEDVDSIFNKDLGVFITIVKGKRRYEDQNVKNFITSKGIRSIQ
;
A
#
# COMPACT_ATOMS: atom_id res chain seq x y z
N MET A 1 1.47 -59.55 21.22
CA MET A 1 2.14 -58.91 20.05
C MET A 1 1.29 -57.91 19.26
N LYS A 2 -0.05 -57.84 19.42
CA LYS A 2 -0.90 -56.93 18.61
C LYS A 2 -1.02 -55.48 19.13
N ARG A 3 -0.59 -55.19 20.37
CA ARG A 3 -0.68 -53.85 20.98
C ARG A 3 0.49 -52.91 20.70
N LYS A 4 1.65 -53.44 20.28
CA LYS A 4 2.84 -52.64 19.95
C LYS A 4 2.88 -52.17 18.49
N LEU A 5 2.12 -52.83 17.60
CA LEU A 5 2.07 -52.46 16.18
C LEU A 5 1.13 -51.26 15.91
N MET A 6 0.12 -51.05 16.76
CA MET A 6 -0.84 -49.95 16.61
C MET A 6 -0.26 -48.57 17.00
N LEU A 7 0.80 -48.54 17.81
CA LEU A 7 1.49 -47.30 18.20
C LEU A 7 2.52 -46.84 17.15
N MET A 8 2.95 -47.73 16.24
CA MET A 8 3.92 -47.40 15.19
C MET A 8 3.26 -46.78 13.96
N VAL A 9 1.97 -47.06 13.73
CA VAL A 9 1.20 -46.48 12.61
C VAL A 9 0.70 -45.06 12.94
N LEU A 10 0.47 -44.75 14.22
CA LEU A 10 0.04 -43.41 14.63
C LEU A 10 1.19 -42.37 14.63
N LEU A 11 2.45 -42.82 14.63
CA LEU A 11 3.61 -41.93 14.62
C LEU A 11 3.97 -41.41 13.22
N ILE A 12 3.48 -42.05 12.16
CA ILE A 12 3.81 -41.69 10.77
C ILE A 12 2.91 -40.55 10.25
N CYS A 13 1.74 -40.32 10.85
CA CYS A 13 0.84 -39.23 10.46
C CYS A 13 1.22 -37.84 11.03
N VAL A 14 2.23 -37.74 11.89
CA VAL A 14 2.58 -36.48 12.60
C VAL A 14 3.70 -35.72 11.89
N ILE A 15 4.26 -36.24 10.80
CA ILE A 15 5.39 -35.62 10.07
C ILE A 15 4.97 -34.87 8.80
N SER A 16 3.67 -34.78 8.50
CA SER A 16 3.14 -33.88 7.47
C SER A 16 2.82 -32.49 8.02
N THR A 17 3.58 -32.00 8.99
CA THR A 17 3.78 -30.55 9.14
C THR A 17 4.67 -30.10 8.00
N GLY A 18 4.07 -29.96 6.82
CA GLY A 18 4.67 -29.20 5.73
C GLY A 18 5.05 -27.85 6.30
N CYS A 19 6.35 -27.59 6.38
CA CYS A 19 6.86 -26.24 6.47
C CYS A 19 6.48 -25.53 5.17
N MET A 20 5.25 -25.02 5.07
CA MET A 20 4.92 -23.94 4.15
C MET A 20 5.57 -22.68 4.72
N ASN A 21 6.84 -22.51 4.39
CA ASN A 21 7.57 -21.28 4.67
C ASN A 21 7.61 -20.44 3.39
N LYS A 22 6.98 -19.26 3.52
CA LYS A 22 7.25 -17.99 2.82
C LYS A 22 6.68 -17.81 1.41
N ASN A 23 5.57 -17.08 1.37
CA ASN A 23 5.24 -16.06 0.39
C ASN A 23 5.44 -16.46 -1.08
N ASP A 24 4.59 -17.36 -1.59
CA ASP A 24 4.33 -17.31 -3.03
C ASP A 24 3.64 -15.98 -3.29
N VAL A 25 4.37 -15.05 -3.91
CA VAL A 25 3.81 -13.77 -4.36
C VAL A 25 2.74 -14.10 -5.38
N GLN A 26 1.48 -13.84 -5.02
CA GLN A 26 0.38 -14.09 -5.95
C GLN A 26 0.46 -13.10 -7.11
N LEU A 27 0.47 -13.65 -8.31
CA LEU A 27 0.51 -12.91 -9.57
C LEU A 27 -0.85 -13.02 -10.26
N PHE A 28 -1.28 -11.92 -10.87
CA PHE A 28 -2.58 -11.79 -11.53
C PHE A 28 -2.41 -11.31 -12.97
N GLU A 29 -3.35 -11.67 -13.84
CA GLU A 29 -3.26 -11.30 -15.26
C GLU A 29 -3.50 -9.80 -15.49
N THR A 30 -4.19 -9.14 -14.56
CA THR A 30 -4.51 -7.70 -14.67
C THR A 30 -4.12 -6.95 -13.41
N LYS A 31 -3.80 -5.66 -13.60
CA LYS A 31 -3.51 -4.72 -12.52
C LYS A 31 -4.70 -4.60 -11.56
N GLU A 32 -5.91 -4.51 -12.12
CA GLU A 32 -7.15 -4.37 -11.37
C GLU A 32 -7.39 -5.60 -10.48
N GLU A 33 -7.14 -6.80 -10.99
CA GLU A 33 -7.25 -8.04 -10.20
C GLU A 33 -6.22 -8.10 -9.06
N ALA A 34 -4.98 -7.69 -9.33
CA ALA A 34 -3.94 -7.61 -8.29
C ALA A 34 -4.30 -6.61 -7.18
N ILE A 35 -4.89 -5.46 -7.52
CA ILE A 35 -5.35 -4.48 -6.54
C ILE A 35 -6.58 -5.01 -5.78
N SER A 36 -7.54 -5.63 -6.47
CA SER A 36 -8.73 -6.22 -5.85
C SER A 36 -8.36 -7.27 -4.82
N ASN A 37 -7.45 -8.18 -5.18
CA ASN A 37 -6.98 -9.20 -4.25
C ASN A 37 -6.23 -8.61 -3.06
N PHE A 38 -5.39 -7.59 -3.26
CA PHE A 38 -4.71 -6.88 -2.17
C PHE A 38 -5.71 -6.23 -1.19
N ILE A 39 -6.77 -5.60 -1.71
CA ILE A 39 -7.87 -5.07 -0.87
C ILE A 39 -8.56 -6.22 -0.14
N GLU A 40 -8.71 -7.37 -0.79
CA GLU A 40 -9.39 -8.52 -0.24
C GLU A 40 -8.70 -9.15 0.96
N GLU A 41 -7.40 -9.38 0.83
CA GLU A 41 -6.57 -9.96 1.88
C GLU A 41 -6.40 -9.02 3.08
N GLU A 42 -6.38 -7.72 2.82
CA GLU A 42 -6.27 -6.70 3.86
C GLU A 42 -7.67 -6.28 4.34
N GLU A 43 -8.29 -7.11 5.21
CA GLU A 43 -9.67 -6.92 5.73
C GLU A 43 -10.03 -5.49 6.17
N ALA A 44 -9.03 -4.68 6.60
CA ALA A 44 -9.27 -3.31 7.02
C ALA A 44 -9.12 -2.25 5.91
N ILE A 45 -8.61 -2.58 4.72
CA ILE A 45 -8.68 -1.75 3.50
C ILE A 45 -10.08 -1.82 2.89
N HIS A 46 -10.75 -2.98 2.96
CA HIS A 46 -12.12 -3.18 2.51
C HIS A 46 -13.16 -2.20 3.08
N LYS A 47 -12.87 -1.61 4.25
CA LYS A 47 -13.71 -0.59 4.90
C LYS A 47 -13.19 0.84 4.68
N GLY A 48 -12.12 0.96 3.91
CA GLY A 48 -11.38 2.17 3.64
C GLY A 48 -11.62 2.71 2.25
N SER A 49 -10.76 3.65 1.84
CA SER A 49 -10.74 4.17 0.48
C SER A 49 -9.31 4.05 -0.04
N ILE A 50 -9.21 3.76 -1.33
CA ILE A 50 -7.96 3.62 -2.05
C ILE A 50 -8.00 4.50 -3.29
N ILE A 51 -6.90 5.20 -3.53
CA ILE A 51 -6.69 5.96 -4.75
C ILE A 51 -5.37 5.56 -5.37
N GLU A 52 -5.33 5.54 -6.68
CA GLU A 52 -4.10 5.51 -7.45
C GLU A 52 -3.65 6.95 -7.75
N ILE A 53 -2.35 7.18 -7.58
CA ILE A 53 -1.68 8.45 -7.84
C ILE A 53 -0.59 8.19 -8.86
N ASP A 54 -0.79 8.73 -10.06
CA ASP A 54 0.19 8.80 -11.13
C ASP A 54 1.30 9.81 -10.75
N LEU A 55 2.52 9.32 -10.62
CA LEU A 55 3.72 10.11 -10.33
C LEU A 55 4.38 10.59 -11.63
N ASN A 56 4.22 9.89 -12.75
CA ASN A 56 4.66 10.25 -14.11
C ASN A 56 4.44 9.02 -15.03
N ASP A 57 4.61 9.21 -16.35
CA ASP A 57 4.61 8.11 -17.32
C ASP A 57 5.50 6.98 -16.79
N HIS A 58 4.86 5.86 -16.41
CA HIS A 58 5.41 4.60 -15.87
C HIS A 58 5.59 4.46 -14.34
N GLU A 59 5.16 5.41 -13.51
CA GLU A 59 5.16 5.25 -12.04
C GLU A 59 3.83 5.63 -11.40
N ALA A 60 3.21 4.69 -10.69
CA ALA A 60 2.02 4.95 -9.90
C ALA A 60 2.15 4.36 -8.50
N VAL A 61 1.53 5.02 -7.52
CA VAL A 61 1.42 4.52 -6.14
C VAL A 61 -0.03 4.53 -5.70
N LEU A 62 -0.36 3.59 -4.83
CA LEU A 62 -1.66 3.51 -4.18
C LEU A 62 -1.57 4.23 -2.84
N LEU A 63 -2.46 5.19 -2.58
CA LEU A 63 -2.66 5.75 -1.25
C LEU A 63 -3.98 5.22 -0.71
N PHE A 64 -3.94 4.57 0.44
CA PHE A 64 -5.13 3.98 1.03
C PHE A 64 -5.22 4.22 2.53
N LYS A 65 -6.46 4.22 3.02
CA LYS A 65 -6.81 4.48 4.41
C LYS A 65 -7.31 3.22 5.08
N GLN A 66 -6.75 2.88 6.24
CA GLN A 66 -7.13 1.73 7.06
C GLN A 66 -7.65 2.22 8.42
N MET A 67 -8.65 1.56 9.00
CA MET A 67 -9.15 1.82 10.37
C MET A 67 -9.42 3.31 10.68
N ASN A 68 -9.96 4.05 9.71
CA ASN A 68 -10.36 5.47 9.79
C ASN A 68 -9.28 6.53 10.02
N THR A 69 -8.08 6.20 10.51
CA THR A 69 -7.05 7.22 10.81
C THR A 69 -5.65 6.89 10.30
N ALA A 70 -5.38 5.65 9.90
CA ALA A 70 -4.08 5.23 9.39
C ALA A 70 -4.04 5.25 7.86
N TYR A 71 -2.94 5.77 7.31
CA TYR A 71 -2.72 5.91 5.87
C TYR A 71 -1.45 5.18 5.45
N TYR A 72 -1.50 4.57 4.27
CA TYR A 72 -0.44 3.69 3.78
C TYR A 72 -0.20 3.95 2.30
N LEU A 73 1.01 3.66 1.86
CA LEU A 73 1.33 3.56 0.44
C LEU A 73 1.43 2.10 0.01
N GLY A 74 0.98 1.83 -1.21
CA GLY A 74 1.18 0.59 -1.94
C GLY A 74 1.72 0.86 -3.34
N VAL A 75 2.17 -0.20 -4.01
CA VAL A 75 2.62 -0.18 -5.40
C VAL A 75 2.09 -1.42 -6.11
N THR A 76 1.76 -1.28 -7.39
CA THR A 76 1.49 -2.42 -8.26
C THR A 76 2.66 -2.57 -9.22
N THR A 77 3.29 -3.75 -9.19
CA THR A 77 4.47 -4.07 -9.98
C THR A 77 4.09 -5.10 -11.04
N GLU A 78 4.58 -4.91 -12.26
CA GLU A 78 4.48 -5.89 -13.34
C GLU A 78 5.70 -6.83 -13.30
N VAL A 79 5.45 -8.13 -13.24
CA VAL A 79 6.44 -9.21 -13.23
C VAL A 79 6.05 -10.23 -14.29
N ASN A 80 6.87 -10.38 -15.33
CA ASN A 80 6.62 -11.33 -16.44
C ASN A 80 5.22 -11.18 -17.08
N ASN A 81 4.77 -9.95 -17.34
CA ASN A 81 3.45 -9.60 -17.86
C ASN A 81 2.27 -9.94 -16.93
N GLN A 82 2.53 -10.24 -15.67
CA GLN A 82 1.54 -10.40 -14.62
C GLN A 82 1.74 -9.32 -13.56
N TYR A 83 0.76 -9.11 -12.70
CA TYR A 83 0.74 -8.01 -11.74
C TYR A 83 0.69 -8.52 -10.32
N THR A 84 1.33 -7.79 -9.41
CA THR A 84 1.21 -7.99 -7.97
C THR A 84 1.13 -6.64 -7.27
N THR A 85 0.36 -6.55 -6.20
CA THR A 85 0.21 -5.32 -5.42
C THR A 85 0.74 -5.54 -4.02
N ASN A 86 1.64 -4.66 -3.57
CA ASN A 86 2.30 -4.77 -2.27
C ASN A 86 2.25 -3.45 -1.52
N ARG A 87 2.30 -3.53 -0.19
CA ARG A 87 2.46 -2.37 0.68
C ARG A 87 3.88 -1.80 0.53
N LEU A 88 3.98 -0.51 0.22
CA LEU A 88 5.21 0.23 -0.01
C LEU A 88 5.75 0.91 1.25
N SER A 89 4.88 1.34 2.16
CA SER A 89 5.28 2.06 3.37
C SER A 89 4.63 1.53 4.64
N PRO A 90 5.24 1.76 5.82
CA PRO A 90 4.53 1.67 7.09
C PRO A 90 3.28 2.57 7.09
N GLY A 91 2.33 2.23 7.96
CA GLY A 91 1.14 3.05 8.18
C GLY A 91 1.45 4.27 9.02
N VAL A 92 0.84 5.39 8.67
CA VAL A 92 0.94 6.63 9.44
C VAL A 92 -0.44 7.03 9.94
N ASP A 93 -0.59 7.06 11.26
CA ASP A 93 -1.82 7.46 11.94
C ASP A 93 -1.86 8.99 12.14
N ILE A 94 -2.93 9.62 11.66
CA ILE A 94 -3.18 11.05 11.84
C ILE A 94 -4.40 11.35 12.72
N GLY A 95 -4.90 10.39 13.49
CA GLY A 95 -6.09 10.54 14.34
C GLY A 95 -6.00 11.78 15.25
N ASN A 96 -4.84 11.94 15.90
CA ASN A 96 -4.58 13.02 16.85
C ASN A 96 -3.61 14.11 16.34
N THR A 97 -3.28 14.12 15.04
CA THR A 97 -2.41 15.14 14.42
C THR A 97 -3.17 15.94 13.36
N THR A 98 -2.55 16.99 12.83
CA THR A 98 -3.10 17.74 11.68
C THR A 98 -2.80 17.06 10.34
N GLY A 99 -1.84 16.14 10.32
CA GLY A 99 -1.36 15.46 9.14
C GLY A 99 -0.11 14.63 9.41
N ALA A 100 0.51 14.18 8.33
CA ALA A 100 1.74 13.41 8.34
C ALA A 100 2.53 13.65 7.05
N MET A 101 3.84 13.45 7.14
CA MET A 101 4.75 13.52 6.02
C MET A 101 5.79 12.42 6.16
N TRP A 102 6.03 11.67 5.09
CA TRP A 102 7.04 10.62 5.08
C TRP A 102 7.60 10.40 3.68
N GLU A 103 8.83 9.90 3.66
CA GLU A 103 9.56 9.56 2.45
C GLU A 103 9.16 8.15 1.98
N PHE A 104 9.14 7.95 0.66
CA PHE A 104 8.98 6.64 0.04
C PHE A 104 9.82 6.55 -1.23
N LYS A 105 10.11 5.32 -1.64
CA LYS A 105 10.94 5.03 -2.81
C LYS A 105 10.19 4.06 -3.70
N THR A 106 10.15 4.32 -5.01
CA THR A 106 9.53 3.42 -5.99
C THR A 106 10.51 2.35 -6.45
N ASP A 107 10.01 1.35 -7.19
CA ASP A 107 10.83 0.28 -7.78
C ASP A 107 11.88 0.81 -8.77
N ASN A 108 11.66 1.96 -9.40
CA ASN A 108 12.68 2.62 -10.25
C ASN A 108 13.69 3.45 -9.43
N GLU A 109 13.74 3.24 -8.12
CA GLU A 109 14.65 3.90 -7.18
C GLU A 109 14.44 5.42 -7.03
N ASN A 110 13.34 5.97 -7.57
CA ASN A 110 13.00 7.37 -7.38
C ASN A 110 12.52 7.60 -5.95
N GLU A 111 13.12 8.58 -5.28
CA GLU A 111 12.72 9.01 -3.94
C GLU A 111 11.69 10.14 -4.03
N TYR A 112 10.67 10.04 -3.19
CA TYR A 112 9.58 10.99 -3.08
C TYR A 112 9.26 11.26 -1.61
N THR A 113 8.63 12.39 -1.34
CA THR A 113 8.00 12.67 -0.05
C THR A 113 6.52 12.95 -0.26
N ILE A 114 5.65 12.24 0.46
CA ILE A 114 4.22 12.53 0.54
C ILE A 114 3.93 13.30 1.82
N LYS A 115 3.04 14.28 1.73
CA LYS A 115 2.41 14.95 2.86
C LYS A 115 0.90 14.82 2.72
N ILE A 116 0.25 14.36 3.77
CA ILE A 116 -1.21 14.37 3.90
C ILE A 116 -1.64 15.26 5.07
N THR A 117 -2.67 16.07 4.90
CA THR A 117 -3.15 16.97 5.96
C THR A 117 -4.67 17.09 5.97
N LYS A 118 -5.26 17.33 7.15
CA LYS A 118 -6.70 17.56 7.34
C LYS A 118 -7.15 18.92 6.82
N GLN A 119 -6.24 19.89 6.80
CA GLN A 119 -6.47 21.24 6.29
C GLN A 119 -5.46 21.56 5.18
N LYS A 120 -5.79 22.55 4.35
CA LYS A 120 -4.92 22.98 3.26
C LYS A 120 -3.70 23.71 3.84
N GLU A 121 -2.56 23.02 3.94
CA GLU A 121 -1.30 23.62 4.40
C GLU A 121 -0.40 24.04 3.23
N ASP A 122 -0.38 23.26 2.14
CA ASP A 122 0.37 23.61 0.93
C ASP A 122 -0.55 24.24 -0.11
N VAL A 123 -0.08 25.29 -0.78
CA VAL A 123 -0.85 26.04 -1.79
C VAL A 123 -1.31 25.14 -2.93
N ASP A 124 -0.45 24.23 -3.38
CA ASP A 124 -0.69 23.33 -4.51
C ASP A 124 -1.20 21.93 -4.08
N SER A 125 -1.57 21.76 -2.81
CA SER A 125 -2.14 20.48 -2.34
C SER A 125 -3.50 20.20 -3.00
N ILE A 126 -3.74 18.90 -3.25
CA ILE A 126 -4.97 18.42 -3.87
C ILE A 126 -5.84 17.75 -2.81
N PHE A 127 -7.08 18.20 -2.66
CA PHE A 127 -8.03 17.54 -1.76
C PHE A 127 -8.58 16.26 -2.40
N ASN A 128 -8.45 15.14 -1.70
CA ASN A 128 -9.13 13.90 -2.06
C ASN A 128 -10.31 13.65 -1.12
N LYS A 129 -11.52 13.63 -1.69
CA LYS A 129 -12.77 13.47 -0.93
C LYS A 129 -12.93 12.09 -0.29
N ASP A 130 -12.41 11.04 -0.94
CA ASP A 130 -12.61 9.65 -0.49
C ASP A 130 -11.74 9.39 0.75
N LEU A 131 -10.52 9.93 0.76
CA LEU A 131 -9.61 9.86 1.90
C LEU A 131 -9.88 10.93 2.96
N GLY A 132 -10.44 12.08 2.57
CA GLY A 132 -10.72 13.21 3.46
C GLY A 132 -9.47 14.01 3.85
N VAL A 133 -8.47 14.07 2.96
CA VAL A 133 -7.18 14.75 3.20
C VAL A 133 -6.74 15.56 1.98
N PHE A 134 -5.94 16.59 2.23
CA PHE A 134 -5.13 17.26 1.23
C PHE A 134 -3.82 16.49 1.03
N ILE A 135 -3.40 16.33 -0.22
CA ILE A 135 -2.24 15.53 -0.62
C ILE A 135 -1.26 16.41 -1.38
N THR A 136 0.01 16.35 -0.98
CA THR A 136 1.14 16.91 -1.71
C THR A 136 2.20 15.84 -1.86
N ILE A 137 2.71 15.65 -3.07
CA ILE A 137 3.88 14.81 -3.33
C ILE A 137 4.97 15.68 -3.93
N VAL A 138 6.22 15.45 -3.52
CA VAL A 138 7.39 16.06 -4.15
C VAL A 138 8.43 15.00 -4.47
N LYS A 139 9.28 15.31 -5.45
CA LYS A 139 10.46 14.49 -5.74
C LYS A 139 11.58 14.83 -4.74
N GLY A 140 12.17 13.79 -4.15
CA GLY A 140 13.21 13.89 -3.14
C GLY A 140 12.70 14.21 -1.74
N LYS A 141 13.64 14.63 -0.88
CA LYS A 141 13.40 14.92 0.54
C LYS A 141 12.71 16.27 0.73
N ARG A 142 11.86 16.33 1.75
CA ARG A 142 11.14 17.53 2.15
C ARG A 142 11.10 17.67 3.67
N ARG A 143 11.17 18.91 4.15
CA ARG A 143 10.97 19.26 5.56
C ARG A 143 9.67 20.04 5.76
N TYR A 144 9.19 20.08 7.00
CA TYR A 144 7.92 20.74 7.33
C TYR A 144 8.00 22.26 7.17
N GLU A 145 9.19 22.85 7.30
CA GLU A 145 9.41 24.29 7.19
C GLU A 145 9.50 24.78 5.75
N ASP A 146 9.59 23.87 4.77
CA ASP A 146 9.74 24.23 3.37
C ASP A 146 8.45 24.91 2.86
N GLN A 147 8.59 26.11 2.30
CA GLN A 147 7.49 26.94 1.80
C GLN A 147 7.38 26.90 0.28
N ASN A 148 6.23 27.29 -0.26
CA ASN A 148 5.96 27.35 -1.71
C ASN A 148 6.26 26.04 -2.45
N VAL A 149 5.98 24.92 -1.78
CA VAL A 149 6.21 23.59 -2.32
C VAL A 149 5.25 23.36 -3.48
N LYS A 150 5.83 23.14 -4.67
CA LYS A 150 5.09 22.77 -5.87
C LYS A 150 4.74 21.29 -5.81
N ASN A 151 3.46 20.98 -5.95
CA ASN A 151 3.00 19.61 -6.01
C ASN A 151 3.47 18.95 -7.31
N PHE A 152 4.11 17.79 -7.19
CA PHE A 152 4.61 17.01 -8.31
C PHE A 152 3.47 16.37 -9.11
N ILE A 153 2.38 16.02 -8.41
CA ILE A 153 1.21 15.38 -9.01
C ILE A 153 0.15 16.42 -9.42
N THR A 154 -0.72 16.02 -10.33
CA THR A 154 -1.89 16.82 -10.75
C THR A 154 -3.18 16.09 -10.40
N SER A 155 -4.29 16.83 -10.29
CA SER A 155 -5.59 16.22 -9.96
C SER A 155 -6.06 15.20 -11.01
N LYS A 156 -5.61 15.31 -12.27
CA LYS A 156 -5.89 14.34 -13.34
C LYS A 156 -5.17 13.01 -13.15
N GLY A 157 -4.05 13.02 -12.41
CA GLY A 157 -3.27 11.83 -12.09
C GLY A 157 -3.81 11.06 -10.88
N ILE A 158 -4.92 11.50 -10.28
CA ILE A 158 -5.54 10.81 -9.14
C ILE A 158 -6.80 10.09 -9.61
N ARG A 159 -6.89 8.78 -9.34
CA ARG A 159 -8.05 7.95 -9.68
C ARG A 159 -8.48 7.16 -8.45
N SER A 160 -9.76 7.18 -8.13
CA SER A 160 -10.32 6.33 -7.08
C SER A 160 -10.41 4.90 -7.60
N ILE A 161 -10.01 3.93 -6.77
CA ILE A 161 -10.23 2.51 -7.04
C ILE A 161 -11.46 2.09 -6.22
N GLN A 162 -12.42 1.44 -6.87
CA GLN A 162 -13.68 0.96 -6.27
C GLN A 162 -13.73 -0.56 -6.30
#